data_AF-A0A9Q0SN11-F1
#
_entry.id   AF-A0A9Q0SN11-F1
#
_cell.length_a   1.000
_cell.length_b   1.000
_cell.length_c   1.000
_cell.angle_alpha   90.00
_cell.angle_beta   90.00
_cell.angle_gamma   90.00
#
_symmetry.space_group_name_H-M   'P 1'
#
loop_
_entity.id
_entity.type
_entity.pdbx_description
1 polymer ?
#
loop_
_entity_poly.entity_id
_entity_poly.type
_entity_poly.pdbx_seq_one_letter_code
_entity_poly.pdbx_strand_id
1 'polypeptide(L)'
;MLAFQLIGEFSFLTLQALLFHRLGRSWRKPLDKPLDREYVEILHLFGDSESSTFSIHNLLRAGKAYGLAAGSRVGPYAVCHS
;
A
#
# COMPACT_ATOMS: atom_id res chain seq x y z
N MET A 1 -5.63 11.21 -13.56
CA MET A 1 -5.62 9.77 -13.93
C MET A 1 -4.27 9.07 -13.67
N LEU A 2 -3.10 9.72 -13.82
CA LEU A 2 -1.78 9.08 -13.59
C LEU A 2 -1.34 8.97 -12.11
N ALA A 3 -1.81 9.86 -11.23
CA ALA A 3 -1.46 9.87 -9.80
C ALA A 3 -1.92 8.61 -9.04
N PHE A 4 -3.18 8.24 -9.26
CA PHE A 4 -3.81 7.06 -8.65
C PHE A 4 -3.11 5.76 -9.08
N GLN A 5 -2.62 5.72 -10.31
CA GLN A 5 -1.93 4.56 -10.83
C GLN A 5 -0.57 4.35 -10.13
N LEU A 6 0.20 5.42 -9.91
CA LEU A 6 1.49 5.33 -9.23
C LEU A 6 1.37 5.07 -7.72
N ILE A 7 0.36 5.64 -7.05
CA ILE A 7 0.08 5.31 -5.64
C ILE A 7 -0.36 3.85 -5.53
N GLY A 8 -1.21 3.37 -6.44
CA GLY A 8 -1.61 1.96 -6.49
C GLY A 8 -0.42 1.02 -6.72
N GLU A 9 0.49 1.36 -7.64
CA GLU A 9 1.72 0.60 -7.88
C GLU A 9 2.63 0.56 -6.64
N PHE A 10 2.80 1.68 -5.94
CA PHE A 10 3.57 1.73 -4.69
C PHE A 10 2.94 0.90 -3.58
N SER A 11 1.62 1.02 -3.38
CA SER A 11 0.89 0.21 -2.39
C SER A 11 1.04 -1.27 -2.70
N PHE A 12 0.99 -1.67 -3.97
CA PHE A 12 1.21 -3.05 -4.40
C PHE A 12 2.63 -3.55 -4.11
N LEU A 13 3.66 -2.77 -4.46
CA LEU A 13 5.06 -3.13 -4.21
C LEU A 13 5.37 -3.25 -2.71
N THR A 14 4.87 -2.30 -1.91
CA THR A 14 5.06 -2.28 -0.45
C THR A 14 4.31 -3.44 0.21
N LEU A 15 3.09 -3.74 -0.23
CA LEU A 15 2.34 -4.92 0.20
C LEU A 15 3.10 -6.21 -0.12
N GLN A 16 3.62 -6.34 -1.33
CA GLN A 16 4.38 -7.53 -1.74
C GLN A 16 5.66 -7.70 -0.92
N ALA A 17 6.39 -6.60 -0.65
CA ALA A 17 7.57 -6.62 0.21
C ALA A 17 7.21 -7.06 1.63
N LEU A 18 6.10 -6.57 2.19
CA LEU A 18 5.65 -6.93 3.53
C LEU A 18 5.20 -8.40 3.61
N LEU A 19 4.50 -8.89 2.58
CA LEU A 19 4.14 -10.31 2.45
C LEU A 19 5.39 -11.19 2.39
N PHE A 20 6.41 -10.81 1.61
CA PHE A 20 7.65 -11.57 1.54
C PHE A 20 8.42 -11.55 2.87
N HIS A 21 8.40 -10.42 3.57
CA HIS A 21 9.07 -10.27 4.86
C HIS A 21 8.40 -11.10 5.97
N ARG A 22 7.06 -11.16 6.00
CA ARG A 22 6.30 -11.83 7.06
C ARG A 22 5.97 -13.29 6.76
N LEU A 23 5.47 -13.58 5.55
CA LEU A 23 4.98 -14.90 5.15
C LEU A 23 5.97 -15.67 4.26
N GLY A 24 7.00 -14.99 3.74
CA GLY A 24 8.00 -15.57 2.85
C GLY A 24 7.59 -15.56 1.38
N ARG A 25 8.60 -15.61 0.50
CA ARG A 25 8.42 -15.51 -0.97
C ARG A 25 7.61 -16.67 -1.58
N SER A 26 7.65 -17.83 -0.94
CA SER A 26 6.93 -19.04 -1.40
C SER A 26 5.47 -19.04 -1.01
N TRP A 27 5.04 -18.15 -0.10
CA TRP A 27 3.65 -18.08 0.31
C TRP A 27 2.74 -17.71 -0.86
N ARG A 28 1.55 -18.31 -0.89
CA ARG A 28 0.50 -18.06 -1.89
C ARG A 28 -0.81 -17.95 -1.15
N LYS A 29 -1.68 -17.06 -1.62
CA LYS A 29 -3.03 -16.91 -1.07
C LYS A 29 -3.78 -18.25 -1.23
N PRO A 30 -4.26 -18.86 -0.14
CA PRO A 30 -5.08 -20.06 -0.25
C PRO A 30 -6.44 -19.69 -0.88
N LEU A 31 -6.89 -20.48 -1.86
CA LEU A 31 -8.23 -20.33 -2.45
C LEU A 31 -9.31 -21.01 -1.59
N ASP A 32 -8.99 -22.17 -1.00
CA ASP A 32 -9.99 -23.04 -0.36
C ASP A 32 -9.84 -23.13 1.18
N LYS A 33 -8.85 -22.44 1.75
CA LYS A 33 -8.57 -22.45 3.19
C LYS A 33 -8.85 -21.08 3.81
N PRO A 34 -9.19 -21.01 5.12
CA PRO A 34 -9.27 -19.76 5.84
C PRO A 34 -7.95 -18.99 5.69
N LEU A 35 -8.07 -17.68 5.49
CA LEU A 35 -6.93 -16.80 5.32
C LEU A 35 -6.08 -16.80 6.60
N ASP A 36 -4.76 -16.86 6.42
CA ASP A 36 -3.82 -16.73 7.54
C ASP A 36 -4.06 -15.42 8.28
N ARG A 37 -4.05 -15.45 9.61
CA ARG A 37 -4.27 -14.27 10.43
C ARG A 37 -3.29 -13.15 10.10
N GLU A 38 -2.02 -13.50 9.91
CA GLU A 38 -0.98 -12.54 9.50
C GLU A 38 -1.29 -11.88 8.15
N TYR A 39 -1.86 -12.63 7.19
CA TYR A 39 -2.27 -12.07 5.90
C TYR A 39 -3.40 -11.06 6.07
N VAL A 40 -4.39 -11.36 6.91
CA VAL A 40 -5.51 -10.44 7.21
C VAL A 40 -5.00 -9.18 7.92
N GLU A 41 -4.09 -9.32 8.88
CA GLU A 41 -3.47 -8.19 9.57
C GLU A 41 -2.68 -7.30 8.60
N ILE A 42 -1.92 -7.89 7.67
CA ILE A 42 -1.23 -7.17 6.60
C ILE A 42 -2.23 -6.42 5.73
N LEU A 43 -3.32 -7.05 5.30
CA LEU A 43 -4.34 -6.39 4.47
C LEU A 43 -5.00 -5.20 5.17
N HIS A 44 -5.25 -5.31 6.48
CA HIS A 44 -5.82 -4.20 7.25
C HIS A 44 -4.93 -2.96 7.27
N LEU A 45 -3.62 -3.08 7.08
CA LEU A 45 -2.71 -1.93 6.97
C LEU A 45 -2.93 -1.12 5.67
N PHE A 46 -3.40 -1.75 4.60
CA PHE A 46 -3.62 -1.14 3.29
C PHE A 46 -5.10 -0.85 2.99
N GLY A 47 -5.98 -1.03 3.98
CA GLY A 47 -7.41 -0.73 3.84
C GLY A 47 -7.65 0.73 3.47
N ASP A 48 -8.75 1.00 2.77
CA ASP A 48 -9.14 2.35 2.37
C ASP A 48 -9.86 3.11 3.50
N SER A 49 -9.23 3.11 4.68
CA SER A 49 -9.72 3.79 5.88
C SER A 49 -8.60 4.59 6.51
N GLU A 50 -8.91 5.74 7.12
CA GLU A 50 -7.91 6.58 7.80
C GLU A 50 -7.20 5.85 8.95
N SER A 51 -7.84 4.83 9.54
CA SER A 51 -7.25 3.98 10.58
C SER A 51 -6.15 3.04 10.06
N SER A 52 -6.09 2.81 8.74
CA SER A 52 -5.11 1.93 8.11
C SER A 52 -3.83 2.70 7.78
N THR A 53 -2.69 2.24 8.29
CA THR A 53 -1.41 2.95 8.21
C THR A 53 -0.99 3.33 6.79
N PHE A 54 -1.15 2.44 5.83
CA PHE A 54 -0.80 2.63 4.41
C PHE A 54 -2.02 2.93 3.53
N SER A 55 -3.10 3.45 4.12
CA SER A 55 -4.28 3.88 3.35
C SER A 55 -3.94 5.02 2.38
N ILE A 56 -4.74 5.13 1.32
CA ILE A 56 -4.58 6.23 0.35
C ILE A 56 -4.70 7.60 1.03
N HIS A 57 -5.54 7.71 2.05
CA HIS A 57 -5.74 8.91 2.85
C HIS A 57 -4.44 9.31 3.57
N ASN A 58 -3.78 8.35 4.22
CA ASN A 58 -2.54 8.59 4.94
C ASN A 58 -1.37 8.87 3.99
N LEU A 59 -1.29 8.18 2.85
CA LEU A 59 -0.29 8.44 1.81
C LEU A 59 -0.44 9.83 1.18
N LEU A 60 -1.66 10.24 0.86
CA LEU A 60 -1.92 11.60 0.36
C LEU A 60 -1.60 12.66 1.41
N ARG A 61 -1.93 12.40 2.68
CA ARG A 61 -1.63 13.31 3.79
C ARG A 61 -0.13 13.48 4.02
N ALA A 62 0.63 12.38 4.01
CA ALA A 62 2.09 12.43 4.16
C ALA A 62 2.76 13.07 2.93
N GLY A 63 2.24 12.76 1.74
CA GLY A 63 2.65 13.39 0.49
C GLY A 63 2.40 14.88 0.40
N LYS A 64 1.45 15.44 1.17
CA LYS A 64 1.13 16.87 1.18
C LYS A 64 2.35 17.74 1.53
N ALA A 65 3.24 17.24 2.40
CA ALA A 65 4.51 17.90 2.74
C ALA A 65 5.45 18.06 1.53
N TYR A 66 5.31 17.19 0.54
CA TYR A 66 6.10 17.16 -0.70
C TYR A 66 5.34 17.76 -1.90
N GLY A 67 4.26 18.51 -1.65
CA GLY A 67 3.44 19.13 -2.69
C GLY A 67 2.55 18.13 -3.45
N LEU A 68 2.34 16.93 -2.90
CA LEU A 68 1.42 15.96 -3.48
C LEU A 68 -0.02 16.36 -3.12
N ALA A 69 -0.71 16.94 -4.10
CA ALA A 69 -2.13 17.18 -4.03
C ALA A 69 -2.89 16.00 -4.64
N ALA A 70 -4.08 15.70 -4.14
CA ALA A 70 -4.96 14.72 -4.77
C ALA A 70 -5.15 15.08 -6.26
N GLY A 71 -4.78 14.17 -7.16
CA GLY A 71 -4.86 14.36 -8.61
C GLY A 71 -3.60 14.93 -9.29
N SER A 72 -2.55 15.30 -8.56
CA SER A 72 -1.28 15.78 -9.15
C SER A 72 -0.48 14.64 -9.80
N ARG A 73 0.29 14.94 -10.86
CA ARG A 73 1.21 13.94 -11.44
C ARG A 73 2.38 13.74 -10.48
N VAL A 74 2.36 12.62 -9.77
CA VAL A 74 3.41 12.22 -8.84
C VAL A 74 4.48 11.42 -9.60
N GLY A 75 5.77 11.58 -9.28
CA GLY A 75 6.82 10.70 -9.79
C GLY A 75 7.15 9.59 -8.76
N PRO A 76 7.79 8.47 -9.17
CA PRO A 76 8.13 7.37 -8.26
C PRO A 76 8.89 7.82 -7.01
N TYR A 77 9.81 8.78 -7.19
CA TYR A 77 10.62 9.33 -6.11
C TYR A 77 9.80 9.97 -4.98
N ALA A 78 8.76 10.72 -5.34
CA ALA A 78 7.94 11.41 -4.36
C ALA A 78 7.01 10.46 -3.59
N VAL A 79 6.64 9.31 -4.18
CA VAL A 79 5.84 8.28 -3.51
C VAL A 79 6.71 7.44 -2.56
N CYS A 80 7.95 7.14 -2.92
CA CYS A 80 8.87 6.42 -2.01
C CYS A 80 9.29 7.25 -0.79
N HIS A 81 9.13 8.58 -0.85
CA HIS A 81 9.54 9.50 0.21
C HIS A 81 8.36 9.98 1.08
N SER A 82 7.12 9.69 0.67
CA SER A 82 5.90 10.02 1.41
C SER A 82 5.61 9.04 2.53
#